data_AF-A0A954L7W0-F1
#
_entry.id   AF-A0A954L7W0-F1
#
_cell.length_a   1.000
_cell.length_b   1.000
_cell.length_c   1.000
_cell.angle_alpha   90.00
_cell.angle_beta   90.00
_cell.angle_gamma   90.00
#
_symmetry.space_group_name_H-M   'P 1'
#
loop_
_entity.id
_entity.type
_entity.pdbx_description
1 polymer ?
#
loop_
_entity_poly.entity_id
_entity_poly.type
_entity_poly.pdbx_seq_one_letter_code
_entity_poly.pdbx_strand_id
1 'polypeptide(L)'
;QKSVNAPLRMPADRMTSGELEQTCILVGGDPFSPSQPVEPGVLSVVDSFTAAVTSATRNSTLNPRPSPLSPQPSITGRRLELAEWIASPGNPLTARVMVNRLWQWHFGQPLAGNPNNFGATGKKPTHPELLDWLAGEFVRQGWSVKAIHRLILSSDAYRRASQHPQPELMQEKDPLGTSYAMFRTRRLDAEELRDAMLAVSGELNPALGGIPG
;
A
#
# COMPACT_ATOMS: atom_id res chain seq x y z
N GLN A 1 35.06 -7.98 28.77
CA GLN A 1 33.96 -8.85 28.31
C GLN A 1 32.74 -8.60 29.19
N LYS A 2 31.79 -7.77 28.75
CA LYS A 2 30.51 -7.59 29.47
C LYS A 2 29.54 -8.63 28.94
N SER A 3 28.94 -9.38 29.86
CA SER A 3 28.01 -10.48 29.61
C SER A 3 26.72 -9.99 28.94
N VAL A 4 26.23 -10.75 27.96
CA VAL A 4 24.96 -10.55 27.23
C VAL A 4 23.72 -10.62 28.15
N ASN A 5 23.89 -10.96 29.43
CA ASN A 5 22.82 -11.04 30.42
C ASN A 5 22.45 -9.70 31.10
N ALA A 6 22.78 -8.55 30.50
CA ALA A 6 22.30 -7.28 31.04
C ALA A 6 20.77 -7.20 30.88
N PRO A 7 20.00 -6.96 31.96
CA PRO A 7 18.55 -6.87 31.85
C PRO A 7 18.14 -5.72 30.93
N LEU A 8 17.19 -5.98 30.03
CA LEU A 8 16.56 -4.95 29.21
C LEU A 8 16.06 -3.84 30.16
N ARG A 9 16.59 -2.62 29.99
CA ARG A 9 16.16 -1.45 30.77
C ARG A 9 14.72 -1.14 30.37
N MET A 10 13.75 -1.53 31.19
CA MET A 10 12.35 -1.17 30.99
C MET A 10 12.10 0.22 31.59
N PRO A 11 11.63 1.21 30.80
CA PRO A 11 11.22 2.51 31.33
C PRO A 11 10.06 2.35 32.32
N ALA A 12 10.05 3.16 33.38
CA ALA A 12 9.01 3.11 34.41
C ALA A 12 7.61 3.49 33.86
N ASP A 13 7.56 4.45 32.93
CA ASP A 13 6.33 5.06 32.42
C ASP A 13 6.10 4.77 30.92
N ARG A 14 6.22 3.49 30.53
CA ARG A 14 6.14 3.03 29.12
C ARG A 14 4.87 3.49 28.37
N MET A 15 3.76 3.71 29.07
CA MET A 15 2.46 4.05 28.46
C MET A 15 2.10 5.54 28.54
N THR A 16 2.86 6.34 29.30
CA THR A 16 2.49 7.71 29.68
C THR A 16 3.50 8.75 29.21
N SER A 17 4.78 8.41 29.13
CA SER A 17 5.83 9.29 28.61
C SER A 17 6.74 8.53 27.64
N GLY A 18 6.88 9.03 26.42
CA GLY A 18 7.90 8.54 25.51
C GLY A 18 9.27 9.07 25.96
N GLU A 19 10.14 8.19 26.46
CA GLU A 19 11.56 8.51 26.58
C GLU A 19 12.24 8.26 25.22
N LEU A 20 13.01 9.23 24.72
CA LEU A 20 13.86 9.01 23.56
C LEU A 20 15.05 8.15 24.01
N GLU A 21 15.08 6.88 23.63
CA GLU A 21 16.30 6.10 23.77
C GLU A 21 17.41 6.77 22.95
N GLN A 22 18.52 7.11 23.61
CA GLN A 22 19.71 7.61 22.93
C GLN A 22 20.31 6.47 22.10
N THR A 23 20.00 6.48 20.80
CA THR A 23 20.66 5.60 19.84
C THR A 23 22.10 6.12 19.64
N CYS A 24 23.09 5.25 19.77
CA CYS A 24 24.49 5.58 19.50
C CYS A 24 25.01 4.81 18.29
N ILE A 25 26.02 5.35 17.61
CA ILE A 25 26.75 4.58 16.59
C ILE A 25 27.52 3.47 17.30
N LEU A 26 27.31 2.23 16.89
CA LEU A 26 28.04 1.06 17.39
C LEU A 26 29.29 0.85 16.52
N VAL A 27 30.48 0.97 17.12
CA VAL A 27 31.74 0.87 16.38
C VAL A 27 32.19 -0.59 16.31
N GLY A 28 32.64 -1.04 15.14
CA GLY A 28 33.25 -2.37 14.97
C GLY A 28 32.28 -3.56 15.08
N GLY A 29 30.96 -3.32 15.02
CA GLY A 29 29.95 -4.39 15.09
C GLY A 29 29.70 -4.95 16.49
N ASP A 30 30.31 -4.37 17.53
CA ASP A 30 30.03 -4.74 18.92
C ASP A 30 28.80 -3.96 19.45
N PRO A 31 27.68 -4.65 19.76
CA PRO A 31 26.45 -4.02 20.24
C PRO A 31 26.58 -3.37 21.63
N PHE A 32 27.69 -3.58 22.35
CA PHE A 32 27.93 -3.02 23.68
C PHE A 32 29.00 -1.93 23.72
N SER A 33 29.48 -1.48 22.56
CA SER A 33 30.45 -0.39 22.42
C SER A 33 29.78 0.86 21.82
N PRO A 34 28.90 1.55 22.58
CA PRO A 34 28.27 2.77 22.11
C PRO A 34 29.32 3.88 21.96
N SER A 35 29.34 4.53 20.80
CA SER A 35 30.16 5.70 20.54
C SER A 35 29.31 6.98 20.56
N GLN A 36 29.36 7.79 19.52
CA GLN A 36 28.63 9.06 19.46
C GLN A 36 27.12 8.83 19.47
N PRO A 37 26.39 9.51 20.39
CA PRO A 37 24.93 9.58 20.34
C PRO A 37 24.49 10.22 19.03
N VAL A 38 23.48 9.65 18.38
CA VAL A 38 22.84 10.22 17.20
C VAL A 38 21.49 10.79 17.58
N GLU A 39 21.23 12.00 17.12
CA GLU A 39 19.91 12.57 17.22
C GLU A 39 18.98 11.96 16.16
N PRO A 40 17.69 11.78 16.46
CA PRO A 40 16.72 11.36 15.45
C PRO A 40 16.69 12.38 14.31
N GLY A 41 17.16 11.96 13.14
CA GLY A 41 17.18 12.76 11.93
C GLY A 41 16.66 11.96 10.74
N VAL A 42 16.46 12.65 9.63
CA VAL A 42 16.13 12.03 8.36
C VAL A 42 17.38 11.86 7.51
N LEU A 43 17.33 10.95 6.55
CA LEU A 43 18.43 10.77 5.60
C LEU A 43 18.70 12.13 4.92
N SER A 44 19.92 12.63 5.03
CA SER A 44 20.34 13.92 4.46
C SER A 44 20.09 14.04 2.95
N VAL A 45 20.12 12.89 2.25
CA VAL A 45 19.76 12.74 0.83
C VAL A 45 18.27 13.01 0.57
N VAL A 46 17.39 12.68 1.52
CA VAL A 46 15.94 12.90 1.41
C VAL A 46 15.58 14.35 1.75
N ASP A 47 16.27 14.95 2.72
CA ASP A 47 16.02 16.35 3.11
C ASP A 47 16.24 17.31 1.93
N SER A 48 17.36 17.14 1.22
CA SER A 48 17.67 17.88 -0.02
C SER A 48 16.64 17.65 -1.14
N PHE A 49 16.07 16.45 -1.26
CA PHE A 49 15.03 16.14 -2.23
C PHE A 49 13.68 16.79 -1.88
N THR A 50 13.29 16.80 -0.60
CA THR A 50 12.05 17.45 -0.16
C THR A 50 12.13 18.97 -0.27
N ALA A 51 13.27 19.58 0.06
CA ALA A 51 13.49 21.01 -0.14
C ALA A 51 13.35 21.41 -1.61
N ALA A 52 13.84 20.59 -2.54
CA ALA A 52 13.68 20.80 -3.98
C ALA A 52 12.22 20.69 -4.43
N VAL A 53 11.47 19.69 -3.96
CA VAL A 53 10.04 19.50 -4.30
C VAL A 53 9.14 20.59 -3.72
N THR A 54 9.39 21.04 -2.49
CA THR A 54 8.64 22.12 -1.85
C THR A 54 8.89 23.47 -2.55
N SER A 55 10.10 23.69 -3.08
CA SER A 55 10.43 24.92 -3.83
C SER A 55 9.68 25.07 -5.16
N ALA A 56 9.20 23.96 -5.73
CA ALA A 56 8.42 23.91 -6.96
C ALA A 56 6.91 24.14 -6.75
N THR A 57 6.40 23.97 -5.53
CA THR A 57 4.98 24.15 -5.17
C THR A 57 4.79 25.49 -4.45
N ARG A 58 5.18 26.60 -5.08
CA ARG A 58 5.24 27.93 -4.45
C ARG A 58 3.95 28.76 -4.56
N ASN A 59 2.81 28.14 -4.90
CA ASN A 59 1.56 28.85 -5.21
C ASN A 59 0.35 28.47 -4.33
N SER A 60 0.56 27.86 -3.15
CA SER A 60 -0.53 27.62 -2.19
C SER A 60 -0.36 28.49 -0.95
N THR A 61 -1.24 29.48 -0.78
CA THR A 61 -1.32 30.44 0.35
C THR A 61 -1.83 29.81 1.66
N LEU A 62 -1.68 28.50 1.82
CA LEU A 62 -1.95 27.79 3.07
C LEU A 62 -0.60 27.60 3.76
N ASN A 63 -0.51 27.97 5.04
CA ASN A 63 0.65 27.82 5.93
C ASN A 63 1.62 26.72 5.46
N PRO A 64 2.95 27.00 5.33
CA PRO A 64 3.90 25.96 4.98
C PRO A 64 3.86 24.89 6.07
N ARG A 65 3.18 23.78 5.78
CA ARG A 65 3.14 22.62 6.66
C ARG A 65 4.58 22.14 6.79
N PRO A 66 5.11 21.96 8.02
CA PRO A 66 6.47 21.45 8.18
C PRO A 66 6.58 20.14 7.39
N SER A 67 7.68 20.00 6.64
CA SER A 67 7.96 18.77 5.91
C SER A 67 7.88 17.60 6.89
N PRO A 68 7.28 16.46 6.52
CA PRO A 68 7.05 15.32 7.41
C PRO A 68 8.31 14.61 7.93
N LEU A 69 9.45 15.20 7.61
CA LEU A 69 10.80 14.71 7.78
C LEU A 69 11.66 15.76 8.53
N SER A 70 11.10 16.88 8.96
CA SER A 70 11.82 17.82 9.82
C SER A 70 11.99 17.22 11.23
N PRO A 71 13.19 17.25 11.82
CA PRO A 71 13.43 16.67 13.13
C PRO A 71 12.65 17.46 14.19
N GLN A 72 11.48 16.96 14.57
CA GLN A 72 10.71 17.51 15.69
C GLN A 72 11.37 17.10 17.01
N PRO A 73 11.55 18.02 17.98
CA PRO A 73 12.20 17.72 19.26
C PRO A 73 11.40 16.75 20.13
N SER A 74 10.10 16.56 19.87
CA SER A 74 9.24 15.63 20.61
C SER A 74 8.97 14.33 19.83
N ILE A 75 8.84 13.20 20.55
CA ILE A 75 8.42 11.89 19.99
C ILE A 75 6.97 11.94 19.51
N THR A 76 6.14 12.71 20.21
CA THR A 76 4.72 12.85 19.97
C THR A 76 4.50 13.53 18.61
N GLY A 77 3.76 12.86 17.71
CA GLY A 77 3.40 13.41 16.40
C GLY A 77 4.17 12.85 15.20
N ARG A 78 5.39 12.32 15.36
CA ARG A 78 6.19 11.80 14.23
C ARG A 78 5.49 10.68 13.44
N ARG A 79 4.80 9.77 14.14
CA ARG A 79 4.02 8.68 13.50
C ARG A 79 2.79 9.21 12.77
N LEU A 80 2.15 10.23 13.32
CA LEU A 80 0.99 10.86 12.70
C LEU A 80 1.42 11.61 11.43
N GLU A 81 2.49 12.39 11.52
CA GLU A 81 3.06 13.13 10.39
C GLU A 81 3.50 12.21 9.24
N LEU A 82 4.15 11.08 9.55
CA LEU A 82 4.43 10.04 8.57
C LEU A 82 3.16 9.44 7.97
N ALA A 83 2.15 9.12 8.79
CA ALA A 83 0.90 8.56 8.32
C ALA A 83 0.15 9.53 7.38
N GLU A 84 0.13 10.82 7.72
CA GLU A 84 -0.45 11.88 6.90
C GLU A 84 0.30 12.04 5.57
N TRP A 85 1.63 11.89 5.57
CA TRP A 85 2.41 11.89 4.33
C TRP A 85 2.14 10.65 3.47
N ILE A 86 2.04 9.46 4.07
CA ILE A 86 1.69 8.22 3.36
C ILE A 86 0.30 8.33 2.74
N ALA A 87 -0.68 8.87 3.47
CA ALA A 87 -2.06 9.05 3.03
C ALA A 87 -2.29 10.37 2.26
N SER A 88 -1.23 11.10 1.94
CA SER A 88 -1.34 12.37 1.22
C SER A 88 -1.78 12.15 -0.23
N PRO A 89 -2.73 12.94 -0.76
CA PRO A 89 -3.06 12.96 -2.19
C PRO A 89 -1.86 13.28 -3.09
N GLY A 90 -0.85 13.98 -2.55
CA GLY A 90 0.41 14.27 -3.25
C GLY A 90 1.37 13.08 -3.33
N ASN A 91 1.07 11.97 -2.67
CA ASN A 91 1.85 10.73 -2.73
C ASN A 91 1.16 9.71 -3.67
N PRO A 92 1.58 9.61 -4.94
CA PRO A 92 0.94 8.70 -5.90
C PRO A 92 1.23 7.23 -5.62
N LEU A 93 2.27 6.91 -4.83
CA LEU A 93 2.72 5.54 -4.62
C LEU A 93 1.70 4.74 -3.82
N THR A 94 1.17 5.31 -2.74
CA THR A 94 0.18 4.67 -1.87
C THR A 94 -1.07 4.29 -2.65
N ALA A 95 -1.59 5.23 -3.46
CA ALA A 95 -2.75 4.99 -4.31
C ALA A 95 -2.47 3.87 -5.32
N ARG A 96 -1.36 3.96 -6.08
CA ARG A 96 -0.95 2.95 -7.08
C ARG A 96 -0.79 1.55 -6.49
N VAL A 97 -0.16 1.44 -5.31
CA VAL A 97 0.00 0.14 -4.61
C VAL A 97 -1.36 -0.43 -4.24
N MET A 98 -2.24 0.40 -3.69
CA MET A 98 -3.56 -0.04 -3.24
C MET A 98 -4.42 -0.51 -4.42
N VAL A 99 -4.54 0.28 -5.50
CA VAL A 99 -5.33 -0.14 -6.67
C VAL A 99 -4.75 -1.37 -7.35
N ASN A 100 -3.42 -1.52 -7.41
CA ASN A 100 -2.81 -2.73 -7.95
C ASN A 100 -3.14 -3.98 -7.13
N ARG A 101 -3.19 -3.85 -5.80
CA ARG A 101 -3.62 -4.93 -4.92
C ARG A 101 -5.09 -5.26 -5.18
N LEU A 102 -5.98 -4.27 -5.16
CA LEU A 102 -7.41 -4.48 -5.45
C LEU A 102 -7.63 -5.15 -6.81
N TRP A 103 -6.87 -4.73 -7.82
CA TRP A 103 -6.90 -5.36 -9.15
C TRP A 103 -6.47 -6.82 -9.10
N GLN A 104 -5.35 -7.13 -8.43
CA GLN A 104 -4.88 -8.50 -8.27
C GLN A 104 -5.92 -9.40 -7.58
N TRP A 105 -6.62 -8.90 -6.56
CA TRP A 105 -7.67 -9.67 -5.89
C TRP A 105 -8.80 -10.07 -6.86
N HIS A 106 -9.17 -9.20 -7.80
CA HIS A 106 -10.25 -9.45 -8.75
C HIS A 106 -9.83 -10.30 -9.96
N PHE A 107 -8.62 -10.08 -10.48
CA PHE A 107 -8.15 -10.73 -11.70
C PHE A 107 -7.12 -11.85 -11.47
N GLY A 108 -6.71 -12.08 -10.22
CA GLY A 108 -5.65 -13.03 -9.85
C GLY A 108 -4.23 -12.60 -10.24
N GLN A 109 -4.08 -11.52 -11.00
CA GLN A 109 -2.79 -10.99 -11.46
C GLN A 109 -2.72 -9.48 -11.28
N PRO A 110 -1.60 -8.93 -10.78
CA PRO A 110 -1.41 -7.49 -10.68
C PRO A 110 -1.18 -6.82 -12.05
N LEU A 111 -1.49 -5.52 -12.13
CA LEU A 111 -1.13 -4.68 -13.29
C LEU A 111 0.38 -4.43 -13.34
N ALA A 112 1.02 -4.26 -12.19
CA ALA A 112 2.45 -4.00 -12.06
C ALA A 112 3.09 -4.84 -10.97
N GLY A 113 4.29 -5.35 -11.27
CA GLY A 113 5.17 -5.94 -10.27
C GLY A 113 4.57 -7.06 -9.43
N ASN A 114 5.21 -7.26 -8.28
CA ASN A 114 4.59 -7.88 -7.11
C ASN A 114 3.99 -6.73 -6.28
N PRO A 115 2.78 -6.87 -5.69
CA PRO A 115 2.18 -5.86 -4.80
C PRO A 115 3.11 -5.32 -3.71
N ASN A 116 4.11 -6.11 -3.31
CA ASN A 116 5.08 -5.75 -2.26
C ASN A 116 6.31 -5.01 -2.78
N ASN A 117 6.49 -4.85 -4.10
CA ASN A 117 7.65 -4.19 -4.69
C ASN A 117 7.24 -3.24 -5.84
N PHE A 118 6.92 -2.00 -5.46
CA PHE A 118 6.53 -0.90 -6.36
C PHE A 118 7.67 0.09 -6.68
N GLY A 119 8.92 -0.29 -6.42
CA GLY A 119 10.10 0.56 -6.62
C GLY A 119 10.74 0.44 -8.01
N ALA A 120 11.87 1.12 -8.20
CA ALA A 120 12.64 1.12 -9.46
C ALA A 120 13.11 -0.28 -9.91
N THR A 121 13.22 -1.23 -8.98
CA THR A 121 13.58 -2.63 -9.25
C THR A 121 12.35 -3.51 -9.54
N GLY A 122 11.14 -2.96 -9.47
CA GLY A 122 9.90 -3.68 -9.76
C GLY A 122 9.70 -3.94 -11.25
N LYS A 123 8.95 -5.00 -11.58
CA LYS A 123 8.55 -5.27 -12.98
C LYS A 123 7.65 -4.14 -13.48
N LYS A 124 7.92 -3.66 -14.70
CA LYS A 124 7.15 -2.59 -15.35
C LYS A 124 5.64 -2.94 -15.38
N PRO A 125 4.75 -1.95 -15.19
CA PRO A 125 3.32 -2.14 -15.37
C PRO A 125 3.00 -2.65 -16.78
N THR A 126 2.08 -3.61 -16.87
CA THR A 126 1.49 -4.07 -18.14
C THR A 126 0.67 -2.95 -18.79
N HIS A 127 -0.12 -2.24 -17.98
CA HIS A 127 -0.99 -1.14 -18.41
C HIS A 127 -0.75 0.08 -17.51
N PRO A 128 0.31 0.87 -17.76
CA PRO A 128 0.69 1.99 -16.89
C PRO A 128 -0.39 3.08 -16.85
N GLU A 129 -1.02 3.41 -17.97
CA GLU A 129 -2.07 4.43 -18.04
C GLU A 129 -3.32 4.03 -17.23
N LEU A 130 -3.72 2.76 -17.30
CA LEU A 130 -4.84 2.23 -16.51
C LEU A 130 -4.55 2.31 -15.01
N LEU A 131 -3.33 1.94 -14.61
CA LEU A 131 -2.92 2.00 -13.21
C LEU A 131 -2.93 3.43 -12.69
N ASP A 132 -2.41 4.37 -13.48
CA ASP A 132 -2.38 5.79 -13.13
C ASP A 132 -3.77 6.39 -13.05
N TRP A 133 -4.65 6.03 -13.99
CA TRP A 133 -6.04 6.45 -13.99
C TRP A 133 -6.80 5.92 -12.77
N LEU A 134 -6.66 4.61 -12.45
CA LEU A 134 -7.28 4.02 -11.27
C LEU A 134 -6.77 4.65 -9.97
N ALA A 135 -5.46 4.92 -9.88
CA ALA A 135 -4.88 5.57 -8.71
C ALA A 135 -5.43 6.99 -8.52
N GLY A 136 -5.54 7.76 -9.61
CA GLY A 136 -6.17 9.09 -9.58
C GLY A 136 -7.64 9.05 -9.18
N GLU A 137 -8.39 8.07 -9.69
CA GLU A 137 -9.80 7.88 -9.34
C GLU A 137 -9.98 7.46 -7.87
N PHE A 138 -9.07 6.64 -7.33
CA PHE A 138 -9.10 6.24 -5.93
C PHE A 138 -8.95 7.43 -4.98
N VAL A 139 -8.03 8.35 -5.30
CA VAL A 139 -7.86 9.59 -4.54
C VAL A 139 -9.08 10.51 -4.70
N ARG A 140 -9.61 10.66 -5.93
CA ARG A 140 -10.83 11.45 -6.20
C ARG A 140 -12.07 10.95 -5.45
N GLN A 141 -12.21 9.64 -5.27
CA GLN A 141 -13.30 9.04 -4.51
C GLN A 141 -13.03 8.97 -2.99
N GLY A 142 -12.08 9.78 -2.50
CA GLY A 142 -11.80 9.92 -1.08
C GLY A 142 -11.22 8.64 -0.46
N TRP A 143 -10.38 7.91 -1.20
CA TRP A 143 -9.75 6.67 -0.75
C TRP A 143 -10.76 5.54 -0.43
N SER A 144 -11.95 5.60 -1.03
CA SER A 144 -13.00 4.60 -0.83
C SER A 144 -12.70 3.31 -1.59
N VAL A 145 -12.35 2.26 -0.86
CA VAL A 145 -12.09 0.92 -1.42
C VAL A 145 -13.35 0.33 -2.06
N LYS A 146 -14.52 0.54 -1.44
CA LYS A 146 -15.82 0.08 -1.95
C LYS A 146 -16.15 0.69 -3.32
N ALA A 147 -15.82 1.96 -3.51
CA ALA A 147 -15.98 2.66 -4.78
C ALA A 147 -15.15 2.02 -5.89
N ILE A 148 -13.87 1.77 -5.63
CA ILE A 148 -12.98 1.14 -6.60
C ILE A 148 -13.39 -0.30 -6.90
N HIS A 149 -13.84 -1.06 -5.89
CA HIS A 149 -14.42 -2.38 -6.13
C HIS A 149 -15.59 -2.30 -7.11
N ARG A 150 -16.55 -1.41 -6.87
CA ARG A 150 -17.69 -1.21 -7.77
C ARG A 150 -17.23 -0.86 -9.18
N LEU A 151 -16.27 0.07 -9.30
CA LEU A 151 -15.72 0.49 -10.59
C LEU A 151 -15.12 -0.70 -11.36
N ILE A 152 -14.26 -1.49 -10.71
CA ILE A 152 -13.64 -2.68 -11.31
C ILE A 152 -14.71 -3.70 -11.70
N LEU A 153 -15.62 -4.05 -10.79
CA LEU A 153 -16.67 -5.06 -11.01
C LEU A 153 -17.66 -4.64 -12.11
N SER A 154 -17.86 -3.34 -12.32
CA SER A 154 -18.71 -2.80 -13.37
C SER A 154 -18.02 -2.67 -14.73
N SER A 155 -16.69 -2.82 -14.78
CA SER A 155 -15.91 -2.64 -16.01
C SER A 155 -16.14 -3.76 -17.02
N ASP A 156 -16.00 -3.44 -18.30
CA ASP A 156 -16.07 -4.42 -19.38
C ASP A 156 -15.01 -5.51 -19.22
N ALA A 157 -13.81 -5.16 -18.73
CA ALA A 157 -12.74 -6.12 -18.50
C ALA A 157 -13.13 -7.22 -17.50
N TYR A 158 -13.83 -6.85 -16.41
CA TYR A 158 -14.30 -7.81 -15.40
C TYR A 158 -15.51 -8.63 -15.90
N ARG A 159 -16.39 -8.00 -16.69
CA ARG A 159 -17.63 -8.63 -17.20
C ARG A 159 -17.46 -9.45 -18.48
N ARG A 160 -16.26 -9.52 -19.04
CA ARG A 160 -15.97 -10.34 -20.23
C ARG A 160 -16.22 -11.82 -19.95
N ALA A 161 -16.66 -12.54 -20.97
CA ALA A 161 -16.82 -13.99 -20.89
C ALA A 161 -15.48 -14.69 -20.64
N SER A 162 -15.51 -15.85 -19.98
CA SER A 162 -14.34 -16.72 -19.79
C SER A 162 -14.00 -17.58 -21.01
N GLN A 163 -14.79 -17.48 -22.09
CA GLN A 163 -14.53 -18.16 -23.35
C GLN A 163 -14.45 -17.12 -24.45
N HIS A 164 -13.36 -17.15 -25.22
CA HIS A 164 -13.18 -16.29 -26.38
C HIS A 164 -13.68 -17.04 -27.64
N PRO A 165 -14.42 -16.38 -28.56
CA PRO A 165 -14.93 -17.01 -29.79
C PRO A 165 -13.83 -17.63 -30.67
N GLN A 166 -12.60 -17.13 -30.56
CA GLN A 166 -11.42 -17.61 -31.28
C GLN A 166 -10.32 -17.97 -30.28
N PRO A 167 -10.29 -19.21 -29.75
CA PRO A 167 -9.31 -19.62 -28.73
C PRO A 167 -7.89 -19.73 -29.29
N GLU A 168 -7.72 -20.16 -30.55
CA GLU A 168 -6.43 -20.30 -31.21
C GLU A 168 -5.70 -18.95 -31.34
N LEU A 169 -6.43 -17.92 -31.77
CA LEU A 169 -5.91 -16.56 -31.87
C LEU A 169 -5.44 -16.01 -30.51
N MET A 170 -6.11 -16.39 -29.42
CA MET A 170 -5.73 -15.98 -28.08
C MET A 170 -4.42 -16.63 -27.65
N GLN A 171 -4.24 -17.92 -27.95
CA GLN A 171 -2.99 -18.63 -27.66
C GLN A 171 -1.80 -18.05 -28.42
N GLU A 172 -2.01 -17.59 -29.65
CA GLU A 172 -0.99 -16.94 -30.45
C GLU A 172 -0.66 -15.52 -29.96
N LYS A 173 -1.69 -14.69 -29.72
CA LYS A 173 -1.50 -13.25 -29.45
C LYS A 173 -1.31 -12.90 -27.98
N ASP A 174 -1.89 -13.64 -27.05
CA ASP A 174 -1.76 -13.41 -25.60
C ASP A 174 -1.62 -14.72 -24.83
N PRO A 175 -0.51 -15.46 -25.04
CA PRO A 175 -0.26 -16.73 -24.36
C PRO A 175 -0.21 -16.58 -22.83
N LEU A 176 0.16 -15.39 -22.36
CA LEU A 176 0.27 -15.08 -20.92
C LEU A 176 -1.05 -14.56 -20.31
N GLY A 177 -2.07 -14.26 -21.12
CA GLY A 177 -3.36 -13.69 -20.69
C GLY A 177 -3.25 -12.33 -20.00
N THR A 178 -2.24 -11.56 -20.37
CA THR A 178 -1.94 -10.24 -19.80
C THR A 178 -2.84 -9.13 -20.32
N SER A 179 -3.52 -9.32 -21.46
CA SER A 179 -4.35 -8.30 -22.12
C SER A 179 -5.76 -8.18 -21.53
N TYR A 180 -6.15 -9.08 -20.62
CA TYR A 180 -7.51 -9.17 -20.06
C TYR A 180 -8.60 -9.30 -21.13
N ALA A 181 -8.29 -9.88 -22.30
CA ALA A 181 -9.24 -10.10 -23.39
C ALA A 181 -10.38 -11.07 -23.04
N MET A 182 -10.23 -11.86 -21.98
CA MET A 182 -11.25 -12.73 -21.39
C MET A 182 -11.08 -12.78 -19.88
N PHE A 183 -12.17 -13.10 -19.16
CA PHE A 183 -12.09 -13.28 -17.71
C PHE A 183 -11.54 -14.66 -17.36
N ARG A 184 -10.42 -14.72 -16.63
CA ARG A 184 -9.81 -16.00 -16.23
C ARG A 184 -10.62 -16.64 -15.11
N THR A 185 -11.04 -17.89 -15.32
CA THR A 185 -11.70 -18.68 -14.28
C THR A 185 -10.75 -18.87 -13.10
N ARG A 186 -11.23 -18.55 -11.90
CA ARG A 186 -10.52 -18.81 -10.65
C ARG A 186 -11.26 -19.87 -9.83
N ARG A 187 -10.54 -20.47 -8.88
CA ARG A 187 -11.18 -21.30 -7.87
C ARG A 187 -11.95 -20.40 -6.90
N LEU A 188 -13.14 -20.85 -6.53
CA LEU A 188 -13.95 -20.23 -5.48
C LEU A 188 -13.52 -20.82 -4.14
N ASP A 189 -13.54 -19.99 -3.10
CA ASP A 189 -13.39 -20.48 -1.73
C ASP A 189 -14.67 -21.22 -1.28
N ALA A 190 -14.58 -21.99 -0.20
CA ALA A 190 -15.72 -22.72 0.37
C ALA A 190 -16.86 -21.77 0.74
N GLU A 191 -16.54 -20.59 1.27
CA GLU A 191 -17.49 -19.53 1.61
C GLU A 191 -18.21 -18.99 0.37
N GLU A 192 -17.46 -18.68 -0.70
CA GLU A 192 -18.02 -18.18 -1.95
C GLU A 192 -18.91 -19.23 -2.63
N LEU A 193 -18.51 -20.49 -2.58
CA LEU A 193 -19.27 -21.60 -3.16
C LEU A 193 -20.58 -21.82 -2.38
N ARG A 194 -20.52 -21.76 -1.05
CA ARG A 194 -21.70 -21.82 -0.17
C ARG A 194 -22.66 -20.65 -0.45
N ASP A 195 -22.15 -19.43 -0.50
CA ASP A 195 -22.96 -18.24 -0.78
C ASP A 195 -23.58 -18.28 -2.18
N ALA A 196 -22.86 -18.80 -3.17
CA ALA A 196 -23.40 -19.02 -4.50
C ALA A 196 -24.55 -20.04 -4.49
N MET A 197 -24.42 -21.14 -3.74
CA MET A 197 -25.49 -22.13 -3.58
C MET A 197 -26.72 -21.50 -2.90
N LEU A 198 -26.53 -20.71 -1.83
CA LEU A 198 -27.62 -20.00 -1.15
C LEU A 198 -28.27 -18.94 -2.04
N ALA A 199 -27.49 -18.24 -2.87
CA ALA A 199 -28.01 -17.25 -3.80
C ALA A 199 -28.91 -17.90 -4.87
N VAL A 200 -28.52 -19.08 -5.35
CA VAL A 200 -29.28 -19.85 -6.35
C VAL A 200 -30.52 -20.51 -5.73
N SER A 201 -30.45 -20.98 -4.47
CA SER A 201 -31.61 -21.53 -3.75
C SER A 201 -32.59 -20.45 -3.27
N GLY A 202 -32.17 -19.18 -3.22
CA GLY A 202 -32.96 -18.07 -2.69
C GLY A 202 -32.91 -17.93 -1.16
N GLU A 203 -32.04 -18.70 -0.50
CA GLU A 203 -31.89 -18.73 0.96
C GLU A 203 -30.81 -17.75 1.45
N LEU A 204 -30.13 -17.06 0.54
CA LEU A 204 -29.11 -16.08 0.90
C LEU A 204 -29.74 -14.94 1.71
N ASN A 205 -29.29 -14.78 2.95
CA ASN A 205 -29.64 -13.66 3.80
C ASN A 205 -28.58 -12.54 3.69
N PRO A 206 -28.89 -11.40 3.05
CA PRO A 206 -27.94 -10.30 2.89
C PRO A 206 -27.83 -9.38 4.11
N ALA A 207 -28.51 -9.70 5.23
CA ALA A 207 -28.47 -8.88 6.44
C ALA A 207 -27.07 -8.85 7.07
N LEU A 208 -26.50 -7.65 7.21
CA LEU A 208 -25.24 -7.42 7.92
C LEU A 208 -25.36 -7.89 9.38
N GLY A 209 -24.51 -8.84 9.77
CA GLY A 209 -24.49 -9.41 11.13
C GLY A 209 -25.55 -10.48 11.39
N GLY A 210 -26.17 -11.05 10.35
CA GLY A 210 -27.03 -12.23 10.48
C GLY A 210 -26.28 -13.45 11.02
N ILE A 211 -27.02 -14.39 11.61
CA ILE A 211 -26.49 -15.69 12.05
C ILE A 211 -25.89 -16.38 10.80
N PRO A 212 -24.64 -16.91 10.86
CA PRO A 212 -24.13 -17.73 9.77
C PRO A 212 -25.08 -18.91 9.61
N GLY A 213 -25.82 -18.94 8.51
CA GLY A 213 -26.63 -20.11 8.16
C GLY A 213 -25.77 -21.31 7.82
#